data_AF-A0A9E5BIN5-F1
#
_entry.id   AF-A0A9E5BIN5-F1
#
_cell.length_a   1.000
_cell.length_b   1.000
_cell.length_c   1.000
_cell.angle_alpha   90.00
_cell.angle_beta   90.00
_cell.angle_gamma   90.00
#
_symmetry.space_group_name_H-M   'P 1'
#
loop_
_entity.id
_entity.type
_entity.pdbx_description
1 polymer ?
#
loop_
_entity_poly.entity_id
_entity_poly.type
_entity_poly.pdbx_seq_one_letter_code
_entity_poly.pdbx_strand_id
1 'polypeptide(L)'
;MIEQLLNDLVLSPAWYYTAARGLLVIVILMSIAAYSVLLERKASAWIQGRVGPNRTNHPLIAWIPLFGNVLMRGGFIQPAADGLKFLFKEDALPG
;
A
#
# COMPACT_ATOMS: atom_id res chain seq x y z
N MET A 1 40.37 7.08 -11.83
CA MET A 1 39.78 7.94 -10.78
C MET A 1 38.28 8.07 -10.94
N ILE A 2 37.76 8.63 -12.05
CA ILE A 2 36.30 8.76 -12.28
C ILE A 2 35.60 7.40 -12.32
N GLU A 3 36.18 6.40 -12.99
CA GLU A 3 35.63 5.03 -13.05
C GLU A 3 35.56 4.33 -11.68
N GLN A 4 36.56 4.53 -10.81
CA GLN A 4 36.54 4.00 -9.43
C GLN A 4 35.51 4.72 -8.58
N LEU A 5 35.37 6.04 -8.76
CA LEU A 5 34.37 6.84 -8.07
C LEU A 5 32.94 6.47 -8.50
N LEU A 6 32.72 6.17 -9.78
CA LEU A 6 31.46 5.64 -10.30
C LEU A 6 31.15 4.24 -9.74
N ASN A 7 32.14 3.35 -9.66
CA ASN A 7 31.97 2.03 -9.06
C ASN A 7 31.69 2.11 -7.55
N ASP A 8 32.37 2.99 -6.81
CA ASP A 8 32.12 3.20 -5.37
C ASP A 8 30.80 3.92 -5.10
N LEU A 9 30.31 4.76 -6.02
CA LEU A 9 29.02 5.44 -5.85
C LEU A 9 27.83 4.56 -6.24
N VAL A 10 27.94 3.80 -7.33
CA VAL A 10 26.81 3.04 -7.92
C VAL A 10 26.81 1.57 -7.50
N LEU A 11 27.98 0.94 -7.35
CA LEU A 11 28.12 -0.50 -7.12
C LEU A 11 28.65 -0.85 -5.72
N SER A 12 28.90 0.15 -4.86
CA SER A 12 29.28 -0.11 -3.47
C SER A 12 28.15 -0.81 -2.71
N PRO A 13 28.43 -1.96 -2.07
CA PRO A 13 27.44 -2.67 -1.26
C PRO A 13 26.83 -1.79 -0.17
N ALA A 14 27.58 -0.81 0.36
CA ALA A 14 27.10 0.07 1.41
C ALA A 14 25.90 0.93 0.96
N TRP A 15 25.96 1.52 -0.24
CA TRP A 15 24.87 2.33 -0.78
C TRP A 15 23.65 1.50 -1.13
N TYR A 16 23.87 0.27 -1.61
CA TYR A 16 22.79 -0.69 -1.83
C TYR A 16 22.04 -1.01 -0.52
N TYR A 17 22.75 -1.33 0.56
CA TYR A 17 22.12 -1.63 1.85
C TYR A 17 21.39 -0.44 2.46
N THR A 18 21.93 0.78 2.34
CA THR A 18 21.28 1.99 2.85
C THR A 18 20.02 2.33 2.07
N ALA A 19 20.07 2.25 0.73
CA ALA A 19 18.92 2.50 -0.13
C ALA A 19 17.82 1.44 0.08
N ALA A 20 18.21 0.16 0.18
CA ALA A 20 17.30 -0.93 0.45
C ALA A 20 16.57 -0.76 1.80
N ARG A 21 17.31 -0.37 2.86
CA ARG A 21 16.70 -0.07 4.18
C ARG A 21 15.75 1.12 4.12
N GLY A 22 16.14 2.20 3.42
CA GLY A 22 15.29 3.37 3.25
C GLY A 22 13.97 3.04 2.55
N LEU A 23 14.05 2.33 1.42
CA LEU A 23 12.87 1.90 0.67
C LEU A 23 11.99 0.95 1.49
N LEU A 24 12.60 0.02 2.22
CA LEU A 24 11.88 -0.90 3.10
C LEU A 24 11.08 -0.16 4.18
N VAL A 25 11.69 0.84 4.84
CA VAL A 25 10.99 1.66 5.85
C VAL A 25 9.82 2.42 5.23
N ILE A 26 10.01 3.01 4.05
CA ILE A 26 8.94 3.73 3.34
C ILE A 26 7.77 2.80 3.05
N VAL A 27 8.03 1.62 2.48
CA VAL A 27 6.98 0.64 2.16
C VAL A 27 6.22 0.18 3.41
N ILE A 28 6.93 -0.08 4.50
CA ILE A 28 6.31 -0.47 5.78
C ILE A 28 5.42 0.65 6.31
N LEU A 29 5.93 1.88 6.37
CA LEU A 29 5.17 3.03 6.88
C LEU A 29 3.92 3.32 6.04
N MET A 30 4.05 3.30 4.71
CA MET A 30 2.91 3.49 3.80
C MET A 30 1.86 2.38 3.96
N SER A 31 2.30 1.13 4.17
CA SER A 31 1.39 0.01 4.41
C SER A 31 0.63 0.17 5.73
N ILE A 32 1.31 0.56 6.82
CA ILE A 32 0.69 0.79 8.12
C ILE A 32 -0.34 1.92 8.02
N ALA A 33 0.02 3.04 7.38
CA ALA A 33 -0.89 4.16 7.18
C ALA A 33 -2.14 3.73 6.40
N ALA A 34 -1.96 2.98 5.30
CA ALA A 34 -3.05 2.48 4.48
C ALA A 34 -4.01 1.55 5.26
N TYR A 35 -3.50 0.64 6.09
CA TYR A 35 -4.33 -0.25 6.91
C TYR A 35 -4.97 0.46 8.12
N SER A 36 -4.34 1.51 8.66
CA SER A 36 -4.91 2.34 9.72
C SER A 36 -6.23 2.99 9.26
N VAL A 37 -6.28 3.51 8.03
CA VAL A 37 -7.50 4.06 7.42
C VAL A 37 -8.60 3.01 7.29
N LEU A 38 -8.26 1.77 6.93
CA LEU A 38 -9.23 0.67 6.86
C LEU A 38 -9.84 0.37 8.25
N LEU A 39 -9.01 0.34 9.28
CA LEU A 39 -9.43 0.13 10.66
C LEU A 39 -10.36 1.23 11.14
N GLU A 40 -10.04 2.49 10.86
CA GLU A 40 -10.92 3.63 11.17
C GLU A 40 -12.28 3.48 10.51
N ARG A 41 -12.33 3.16 9.21
CA ARG A 41 -13.61 2.95 8.50
C ARG A 41 -14.44 1.82 9.12
N LYS A 42 -13.79 0.76 9.60
CA LYS A 42 -14.48 -0.36 10.25
C LYS A 42 -14.97 0.01 11.65
N ALA A 43 -14.19 0.78 12.41
CA ALA A 43 -14.58 1.30 13.71
C ALA A 43 -15.76 2.27 13.60
N SER A 44 -15.72 3.22 12.66
CA SER A 44 -16.83 4.15 12.42
C SER A 44 -18.11 3.44 11.98
N ALA A 45 -18.00 2.41 11.14
CA ALA A 45 -19.14 1.61 10.73
C ALA A 45 -19.76 0.86 11.92
N TRP A 46 -18.93 0.31 12.82
CA TRP A 46 -19.40 -0.39 14.02
C TRP A 46 -20.16 0.54 14.98
N ILE A 47 -19.64 1.74 15.24
CA ILE A 47 -20.32 2.76 16.07
C ILE A 47 -21.68 3.13 15.47
N GLN A 48 -21.77 3.19 14.14
CA GLN A 48 -22.98 3.55 13.42
C GLN A 48 -23.93 2.36 13.20
N GLY A 49 -23.62 1.17 13.72
CA GLY A 49 -24.45 -0.03 13.54
C GLY A 49 -24.56 -0.52 12.08
N ARG A 50 -23.63 -0.12 11.20
CA ARG A 50 -23.61 -0.53 9.79
C ARG A 50 -22.39 -1.40 9.47
N VAL A 51 -22.49 -2.20 8.42
CA VAL A 51 -21.37 -3.04 7.98
C VAL A 51 -20.32 -2.16 7.28
N GLY A 52 -19.05 -2.32 7.69
CA GLY A 52 -17.90 -1.69 7.05
C GLY A 52 -17.61 -2.24 5.63
N PRO A 53 -16.51 -1.83 5.00
CA PRO A 53 -16.17 -2.25 3.63
C PRO A 53 -16.09 -3.79 3.49
N ASN A 54 -17.02 -4.39 2.74
CA ASN A 54 -17.21 -5.85 2.64
C ASN A 54 -17.30 -6.36 1.18
N ARG A 55 -16.89 -5.54 0.20
CA ARG A 55 -17.12 -5.83 -1.23
C ARG A 55 -15.87 -5.77 -2.10
N THR A 56 -14.71 -5.45 -1.52
CA THR A 56 -13.49 -5.24 -2.31
C THR A 56 -12.69 -6.52 -2.35
N ASN A 57 -12.83 -7.23 -3.47
CA ASN A 57 -12.13 -8.47 -3.77
C ASN A 57 -11.27 -8.28 -5.03
N HIS A 58 -10.05 -8.81 -5.02
CA HIS A 58 -9.20 -8.79 -6.19
C HIS A 58 -9.49 -10.03 -7.06
N PRO A 59 -9.62 -9.90 -8.40
CA PRO A 59 -9.92 -11.02 -9.29
C PRO A 59 -8.98 -12.22 -9.10
N LEU A 60 -7.70 -11.97 -8.80
CA LEU A 60 -6.67 -12.99 -8.57
C LEU A 60 -6.74 -13.70 -7.20
N ILE A 61 -7.51 -13.19 -6.24
CA ILE A 61 -7.63 -13.78 -4.88
C ILE A 61 -9.05 -14.32 -4.66
N ALA A 62 -10.01 -13.87 -5.46
CA ALA A 62 -11.40 -14.30 -5.44
C ALA A 62 -11.61 -15.80 -5.71
N TRP A 63 -10.72 -16.44 -6.47
CA TRP A 63 -10.81 -17.86 -6.82
C TRP A 63 -10.46 -18.83 -5.68
N ILE A 64 -9.84 -18.34 -4.59
CA ILE A 64 -9.48 -19.16 -3.42
C ILE A 64 -10.64 -19.10 -2.40
N PRO A 65 -11.41 -20.18 -2.20
CA PRO A 65 -12.70 -20.13 -1.50
C PRO A 65 -12.59 -19.79 -0.01
N LEU A 66 -11.44 -20.03 0.64
CA LEU A 66 -11.24 -19.69 2.05
C LEU A 66 -10.60 -18.31 2.24
N PHE A 67 -9.47 -18.05 1.58
CA PHE A 67 -8.75 -16.78 1.70
C PHE A 67 -9.48 -15.62 1.02
N GLY A 68 -10.11 -15.83 -0.13
CA GLY A 68 -10.86 -14.80 -0.84
C GLY A 68 -12.03 -14.25 -0.02
N ASN A 69 -12.77 -15.11 0.67
CA ASN A 69 -13.89 -14.70 1.52
C ASN A 69 -13.45 -13.95 2.78
N VAL A 70 -12.33 -14.33 3.40
CA VAL A 70 -11.78 -13.62 4.57
C VAL A 70 -11.21 -12.27 4.17
N LEU A 71 -10.45 -12.18 3.07
CA LEU A 71 -9.90 -10.93 2.57
C LEU A 71 -10.99 -9.96 2.09
N MET A 72 -12.02 -10.47 1.42
CA MET A 72 -13.16 -9.69 0.95
C MET A 72 -13.99 -9.12 2.11
N ARG A 73 -14.20 -9.91 3.18
CA ARG A 73 -14.89 -9.45 4.39
C ARG A 73 -14.06 -8.49 5.24
N GLY A 74 -12.74 -8.58 5.15
CA GLY A 74 -11.81 -7.67 5.81
C GLY A 74 -11.63 -6.34 5.08
N GLY A 75 -11.87 -6.29 3.77
CA GLY A 75 -11.65 -5.10 2.96
C GLY A 75 -10.16 -4.76 2.78
N PHE A 76 -9.25 -5.71 2.97
CA PHE A 76 -7.80 -5.48 2.96
C PHE A 76 -7.26 -4.94 1.63
N ILE A 77 -8.01 -5.10 0.55
CA ILE A 77 -7.65 -4.66 -0.80
C ILE A 77 -8.15 -3.23 -1.06
N GLN A 78 -9.03 -2.70 -0.20
CA GLN A 78 -9.56 -1.34 -0.29
C GLN A 78 -8.48 -0.26 -0.31
N PRO A 79 -7.45 -0.28 0.57
CA PRO A 79 -6.45 0.78 0.56
C PRO A 79 -5.60 0.78 -0.72
N ALA A 80 -5.35 -0.39 -1.30
CA ALA A 80 -4.66 -0.50 -2.58
C ALA A 80 -5.50 0.04 -3.75
N ALA A 81 -6.82 -0.22 -3.76
CA ALA A 81 -7.74 0.32 -4.75
C ALA A 81 -7.88 1.85 -4.65
N ASP A 82 -7.97 2.36 -3.42
CA ASP A 82 -8.01 3.80 -3.16
C ASP A 82 -6.70 4.49 -3.59
N GLY A 83 -5.55 3.85 -3.31
CA GLY A 83 -4.23 4.31 -3.75
C GLY A 83 -4.08 4.35 -5.27
N LEU A 84 -4.49 3.28 -5.96
CA LEU A 84 -4.44 3.22 -7.42
C LEU A 84 -5.31 4.29 -8.07
N LYS A 85 -6.50 4.53 -7.52
CA LYS A 85 -7.38 5.60 -7.98
C LYS A 85 -6.71 6.98 -7.88
N PHE A 86 -5.91 7.24 -6.85
CA PHE A 86 -5.24 8.54 -6.69
C PHE A 86 -4.19 8.78 -7.77
N LEU A 87 -3.51 7.75 -8.27
CA LEU A 87 -2.51 7.89 -9.33
C LEU A 87 -3.11 8.29 -10.68
N PHE A 88 -4.37 7.91 -10.92
CA PHE A 88 -5.10 8.24 -12.15
C PHE A 88 -6.04 9.44 -12.00
N LYS A 89 -6.12 10.01 -10.80
CA LYS A 89 -6.93 11.19 -10.54
C LYS A 89 -6.22 12.39 -11.15
N GLU A 90 -6.94 13.19 -11.92
CA GLU A 90 -6.42 14.47 -12.43
C GLU A 90 -6.06 15.40 -11.26
N ASP A 91 -4.85 15.97 -11.32
CA ASP A 91 -4.42 17.03 -10.44
C ASP A 91 -5.04 18.34 -10.91
N ALA A 92 -6.09 18.79 -10.23
CA ALA A 92 -6.69 20.09 -10.51
C ALA A 92 -5.71 21.20 -10.09
N LEU A 93 -5.03 21.81 -11.05
CA LEU A 93 -4.32 23.05 -10.83
C LEU A 93 -5.34 24.18 -10.65
N PRO A 94 -5.31 24.93 -9.54
CA PRO A 94 -6.20 26.08 -9.38
C PRO A 94 -5.83 27.13 -10.44
N GLY A 95 -6.77 27.37 -11.34
CA GLY A 95 -6.79 28.50 -12.28
C GLY A 95 -7.81 29.53 -11.85
#